data_AF-A0A0T6BGL7-F1
#
_entry.id   AF-A0A0T6BGL7-F1
#
_cell.length_a   1.000
_cell.length_b   1.000
_cell.length_c   1.000
_cell.angle_alpha   90.00
_cell.angle_beta   90.00
_cell.angle_gamma   90.00
#
_symmetry.space_group_name_H-M   'P 1'
#
loop_
_entity.id
_entity.type
_entity.pdbx_description
1 polymer ?
#
loop_
_entity_poly.entity_id
_entity_poly.type
_entity_poly.pdbx_seq_one_letter_code
_entity_poly.pdbx_strand_id
1 'polypeptide(L)'
;QVVYYAVNNPGYEKSFIDPSTNTTLVKRVRMLPFNCKLPFETIDSPYYEIGVAHGGISAVLLGYNIGAIDAIICGMLCHIKAQLLILEQRLKTFIRRGIYLMKKDNPNLDENEVEVLEHISDALLLLHEIPLTLQKYIYIAVRELIIHHREIFKLSKDVDDTFSLLMLAQFLFSLGIVCFQLFQLSIVRRSLIIIFLEKINL
;
A
#
# COMPACT_ATOMS: atom_id res chain seq x y z
N GLN A 1 7.75 20.96 4.71
CA GLN A 1 8.35 22.09 3.97
C GLN A 1 7.33 23.19 3.66
N VAL A 2 6.19 22.90 3.01
CA VAL A 2 5.21 23.93 2.60
C VAL A 2 4.63 24.76 3.76
N VAL A 3 4.30 24.12 4.88
CA VAL A 3 3.82 24.82 6.10
C VAL A 3 4.90 25.72 6.71
N TYR A 4 6.16 25.27 6.74
CA TYR A 4 7.28 26.06 7.23
C TYR A 4 7.52 27.32 6.38
N TYR A 5 7.44 27.18 5.05
CA TYR A 5 7.54 28.32 4.13
C TYR A 5 6.39 29.32 4.29
N ALA A 6 5.18 28.87 4.62
CA ALA A 6 4.05 29.76 4.89
C ALA A 6 4.22 30.53 6.21
N VAL A 7 4.70 29.87 7.27
CA VAL A 7 4.94 30.50 8.57
C VAL A 7 6.03 31.57 8.51
N ASN A 8 7.10 31.31 7.76
CA ASN A 8 8.20 32.28 7.56
C ASN A 8 7.98 33.24 6.38
N ASN A 9 6.81 33.26 5.75
CA ASN A 9 6.56 34.13 4.62
C ASN A 9 6.48 35.60 5.09
N PRO A 10 7.33 36.52 4.58
CA PRO A 10 7.32 37.93 5.00
C PRO A 10 6.00 38.65 4.65
N GLY A 11 5.19 38.08 3.76
CA GLY A 11 3.95 38.66 3.24
C GLY A 11 4.22 39.72 2.18
N TYR A 12 3.18 40.14 1.47
CA TYR A 12 3.21 41.27 0.54
C TYR A 12 2.10 42.25 0.86
N GLU A 13 2.29 43.51 0.51
CA GLU A 13 1.30 44.56 0.76
C GLU A 13 0.23 44.55 -0.33
N LYS A 14 -1.03 44.64 0.09
CA LYS A 14 -2.17 44.75 -0.82
C LYS A 14 -3.03 45.94 -0.39
N SER A 15 -3.37 46.80 -1.34
CA SER A 15 -4.26 47.94 -1.11
C SER A 15 -5.72 47.50 -1.25
N PHE A 16 -6.53 47.92 -0.28
CA PHE A 16 -7.98 47.74 -0.23
C PHE A 16 -8.62 49.13 -0.24
N ILE A 17 -9.68 49.30 -1.02
CA ILE A 17 -10.46 50.55 -1.01
C ILE A 17 -11.61 50.33 -0.05
N ASP A 18 -11.66 51.11 1.02
CA ASP A 18 -12.79 51.09 1.94
C ASP A 18 -13.96 51.90 1.33
N PRO A 19 -15.11 51.27 1.00
CA PRO A 19 -16.23 51.96 0.38
C PRO A 19 -16.90 52.98 1.30
N SER A 20 -16.70 52.87 2.62
CA SER A 20 -17.36 53.71 3.62
C SER A 20 -16.60 55.01 3.89
N THR A 21 -15.26 54.97 3.82
CA THR A 21 -14.38 56.13 4.06
C THR A 21 -13.70 56.66 2.80
N ASN A 22 -13.83 55.96 1.66
CA ASN A 22 -13.21 56.28 0.38
C ASN A 22 -11.67 56.44 0.48
N THR A 23 -11.06 55.71 1.42
CA THR A 23 -9.61 55.70 1.67
C THR A 23 -8.98 54.40 1.24
N THR A 24 -7.75 54.45 0.75
CA THR A 24 -6.92 53.28 0.47
C THR A 24 -6.24 52.77 1.74
N LEU A 25 -6.60 51.57 2.17
CA LEU A 25 -5.97 50.86 3.28
C LEU A 25 -4.94 49.88 2.72
N VAL A 26 -3.67 50.06 3.10
CA VAL A 26 -2.61 49.10 2.77
C VAL A 26 -2.53 48.07 3.90
N LYS A 27 -2.89 46.81 3.62
CA LYS A 27 -2.76 45.72 4.58
C LYS A 27 -1.71 44.70 4.11
N ARG A 28 -0.98 44.12 5.06
CA ARG A 28 0.00 43.07 4.78
C ARG A 28 -0.70 41.71 4.71
N VAL A 29 -0.60 41.04 3.57
CA VAL A 29 -1.23 39.73 3.33
C VAL A 29 -0.14 38.65 3.28
N ARG A 30 -0.35 37.54 3.99
CA ARG A 30 0.53 36.37 3.94
C ARG A 30 -0.11 35.25 3.12
N MET A 31 0.69 34.53 2.34
CA MET A 31 0.19 33.38 1.58
C MET A 31 -0.06 32.20 2.52
N LEU A 32 -1.15 31.46 2.25
CA LEU A 32 -1.44 30.20 2.94
C LEU A 32 -0.57 29.07 2.38
N PRO A 33 -0.29 28.02 3.16
CA PRO A 33 0.50 26.88 2.71
C PRO A 33 -0.15 26.12 1.55
N PHE A 34 -1.48 26.12 1.49
CA PHE A 34 -2.23 25.58 0.36
C PHE A 34 -3.03 26.71 -0.27
N ASN A 35 -2.98 26.82 -1.60
CA ASN A 35 -3.78 27.79 -2.34
C ASN A 35 -5.25 27.39 -2.23
N CYS A 36 -5.97 28.02 -1.31
CA CYS A 36 -7.39 27.77 -1.04
C CYS A 36 -8.11 29.11 -0.85
N LYS A 37 -9.35 29.19 -1.34
CA LYS A 37 -10.23 30.33 -1.11
C LYS A 37 -11.08 30.03 0.13
N LEU A 38 -10.85 30.79 1.20
CA LEU A 38 -11.62 30.66 2.44
C LEU A 38 -12.79 31.66 2.44
N PRO A 39 -13.89 31.36 3.16
CA PRO A 39 -15.04 32.26 3.29
C PRO A 39 -14.76 33.49 4.16
N PHE A 40 -13.57 33.56 4.80
CA PHE A 40 -13.12 34.67 5.61
C PHE A 40 -11.78 35.23 5.09
N GLU A 41 -11.55 36.52 5.34
CA GLU A 41 -10.32 37.20 4.95
C GLU A 41 -9.17 36.85 5.91
N THR A 42 -8.09 36.28 5.39
CA THR A 42 -6.92 35.83 6.16
C THR A 42 -5.87 36.93 6.37
N ILE A 43 -6.31 38.18 6.39
CA ILE A 43 -5.44 39.36 6.42
C ILE A 43 -5.10 39.72 7.87
N ASP A 44 -6.06 39.57 8.79
CA ASP A 44 -5.92 39.96 10.20
C ASP A 44 -5.76 38.71 11.11
N SER A 45 -4.92 38.80 12.15
CA SER A 45 -4.81 37.77 13.20
C SER A 45 -6.08 37.80 14.06
N PRO A 46 -6.69 36.66 14.45
CA PRO A 46 -6.18 35.28 14.39
C PRO A 46 -6.59 34.44 13.15
N TYR A 47 -7.35 34.99 12.21
CA TYR A 47 -7.93 34.22 11.09
C TYR A 47 -6.88 33.58 10.17
N TYR A 48 -5.74 34.24 9.98
CA TYR A 48 -4.61 33.68 9.23
C TYR A 48 -4.07 32.39 9.88
N GLU A 49 -3.84 32.42 11.20
CA GLU A 49 -3.27 31.30 11.96
C GLU A 49 -4.22 30.10 11.95
N ILE A 50 -5.53 30.34 12.06
CA ILE A 50 -6.57 29.31 11.95
C ILE A 50 -6.51 28.63 10.57
N GLY A 51 -6.39 29.40 9.49
CA GLY A 51 -6.29 28.84 8.12
C GLY A 51 -5.05 27.97 7.92
N VAL A 52 -3.90 28.41 8.46
CA VAL A 52 -2.64 27.63 8.44
C VAL A 52 -2.78 26.35 9.26
N ALA A 53 -3.32 26.43 10.48
CA ALA A 53 -3.53 25.30 11.36
C ALA A 53 -4.48 24.27 10.74
N HIS A 54 -5.61 24.73 10.21
CA HIS A 54 -6.57 23.87 9.51
C HIS A 54 -5.91 23.12 8.35
N GLY A 55 -5.21 23.84 7.45
CA GLY A 55 -4.52 23.21 6.32
C GLY A 55 -3.46 22.20 6.75
N GLY A 56 -2.69 22.52 7.81
CA GLY A 56 -1.70 21.60 8.37
C GLY A 56 -2.33 20.32 8.94
N ILE A 57 -3.40 20.47 9.75
CA ILE A 57 -4.13 19.34 10.33
C ILE A 57 -4.73 18.46 9.22
N SER A 58 -5.39 19.06 8.23
CA SER A 58 -5.95 18.33 7.09
C SER A 58 -4.89 17.53 6.33
N ALA A 59 -3.70 18.10 6.12
CA ALA A 59 -2.59 17.41 5.44
C ALA A 59 -2.07 16.21 6.25
N VAL A 60 -1.94 16.35 7.57
CA VAL A 60 -1.53 15.25 8.46
C VAL A 60 -2.56 14.14 8.46
N LEU A 61 -3.85 14.48 8.61
CA LEU A 61 -4.93 13.49 8.60
C LEU A 61 -5.01 12.75 7.26
N LEU A 62 -4.89 13.46 6.14
CA LEU A 62 -4.87 12.84 4.81
C LEU A 62 -3.69 11.88 4.67
N GLY A 63 -2.48 12.32 5.03
CA GLY A 63 -1.28 11.48 4.97
C GLY A 63 -1.40 10.24 5.87
N TYR A 64 -1.94 10.38 7.07
CA TYR A 64 -2.20 9.27 7.99
C TYR A 64 -3.17 8.25 7.39
N ASN A 65 -4.31 8.69 6.85
CA ASN A 65 -5.31 7.79 6.27
C ASN A 65 -4.76 7.04 5.05
N ILE A 66 -4.05 7.72 4.15
CA ILE A 66 -3.42 7.09 2.98
C ILE A 66 -2.41 6.02 3.46
N GLY A 67 -1.52 6.38 4.39
CA GLY A 67 -0.53 5.45 4.92
C GLY A 67 -1.15 4.26 5.66
N ALA A 68 -2.23 4.48 6.41
CA ALA A 68 -2.94 3.41 7.11
C ALA A 68 -3.60 2.42 6.13
N ILE A 69 -4.22 2.92 5.07
CA ILE A 69 -4.80 2.09 4.01
C ILE A 69 -3.72 1.25 3.33
N ASP A 70 -2.61 1.87 2.93
CA ASP A 70 -1.49 1.18 2.28
C ASP A 70 -0.90 0.09 3.18
N ALA A 71 -0.77 0.37 4.48
CA ALA A 71 -0.30 -0.60 5.46
C ALA A 71 -1.28 -1.78 5.63
N ILE A 72 -2.58 -1.51 5.67
CA ILE A 72 -3.62 -2.56 5.78
C ILE A 72 -3.61 -3.46 4.54
N ILE A 73 -3.62 -2.89 3.34
CA ILE A 73 -3.60 -3.64 2.08
C ILE A 73 -2.31 -4.49 1.99
N CYS A 74 -1.15 -3.88 2.25
CA CYS A 74 0.12 -4.58 2.24
C CYS A 74 0.17 -5.71 3.28
N GLY A 75 -0.34 -5.48 4.48
CA GLY A 75 -0.43 -6.48 5.54
C GLY A 75 -1.29 -7.69 5.15
N MET A 76 -2.48 -7.44 4.58
CA MET A 76 -3.38 -8.50 4.13
C MET A 76 -2.78 -9.32 2.98
N LEU A 77 -2.17 -8.66 1.99
CA LEU A 77 -1.48 -9.33 0.88
C LEU A 77 -0.29 -10.17 1.37
N CYS A 78 0.48 -9.64 2.33
CA CYS A 78 1.58 -10.36 2.96
C CYS A 78 1.07 -11.61 3.69
N HIS A 79 -0.04 -11.50 4.42
CA HIS A 79 -0.65 -12.64 5.09
C HIS A 79 -1.12 -13.71 4.09
N ILE A 80 -1.82 -13.32 3.01
CA ILE A 80 -2.23 -14.26 1.94
C ILE A 80 -1.01 -14.97 1.34
N LYS A 81 0.03 -14.21 0.99
CA LYS A 81 1.27 -14.76 0.44
C LYS A 81 1.93 -15.74 1.41
N ALA A 82 1.98 -15.41 2.69
CA ALA A 82 2.54 -16.29 3.71
C ALA A 82 1.74 -17.61 3.81
N GLN A 83 0.41 -17.54 3.79
CA GLN A 83 -0.44 -18.74 3.81
C GLN A 83 -0.25 -19.59 2.54
N LEU A 84 -0.10 -18.97 1.37
CA LEU A 84 0.21 -19.67 0.12
C LEU A 84 1.58 -20.35 0.16
N LEU A 85 2.59 -19.72 0.76
CA LEU A 85 3.92 -20.31 0.91
C LEU A 85 3.91 -21.51 1.88
N ILE A 86 3.14 -21.42 2.97
CA ILE A 86 2.91 -22.56 3.88
C ILE A 86 2.23 -23.71 3.13
N LEU A 87 1.21 -23.40 2.33
CA LEU A 87 0.51 -24.38 1.52
C LEU A 87 1.44 -25.06 0.51
N GLU A 88 2.29 -24.30 -0.19
CA GLU A 88 3.27 -24.82 -1.13
C GLU A 88 4.25 -25.78 -0.44
N GLN A 89 4.77 -25.40 0.72
CA GLN A 89 5.67 -26.26 1.48
C GLN A 89 4.97 -27.54 1.93
N ARG A 90 3.71 -27.45 2.37
CA ARG A 90 2.91 -28.62 2.75
C ARG A 90 2.59 -29.52 1.55
N LEU A 91 2.38 -28.92 0.37
CA LEU A 91 2.17 -29.65 -0.88
C LEU A 91 3.44 -30.39 -1.30
N LYS A 92 4.64 -29.86 -1.04
CA LYS A 92 5.90 -30.57 -1.31
C LYS A 92 6.13 -31.76 -0.36
N THR A 93 5.65 -31.68 0.88
CA THR A 93 5.91 -32.71 1.92
C THR A 93 4.69 -33.57 2.27
N PHE A 94 3.65 -33.61 1.42
CA PHE A 94 2.40 -34.31 1.75
C PHE A 94 2.56 -35.83 1.86
N ILE A 95 3.47 -36.43 1.08
CA ILE A 95 3.77 -37.88 1.13
C ILE A 95 4.42 -38.24 2.47
N ARG A 96 5.46 -37.50 2.89
CA ARG A 96 6.08 -37.65 4.23
C ARG A 96 5.04 -37.53 5.34
N ARG A 97 4.08 -36.59 5.21
CA ARG A 97 3.00 -36.44 6.17
C ARG A 97 2.03 -37.64 6.16
N GLY A 98 1.74 -38.20 4.99
CA GLY A 98 0.99 -39.47 4.87
C GLY A 98 1.70 -40.64 5.58
N ILE A 99 3.01 -40.79 5.39
CA ILE A 99 3.83 -41.81 6.07
C ILE A 99 3.81 -41.59 7.59
N TYR A 100 3.95 -40.35 8.05
CA TYR A 100 3.84 -40.00 9.47
C TYR A 100 2.47 -40.38 10.07
N LEU A 101 1.36 -40.10 9.35
CA LEU A 101 0.02 -40.48 9.79
C LEU A 101 -0.13 -42.02 9.84
N MET A 102 0.51 -42.74 8.92
CA MET A 102 0.53 -44.20 8.92
C MET A 102 1.27 -44.78 10.14
N LYS A 103 2.47 -44.27 10.46
CA LYS A 103 3.22 -44.67 11.67
C LYS A 103 2.44 -44.35 12.95
N LYS A 104 1.70 -43.23 12.96
CA LYS A 104 0.89 -42.82 14.11
C LYS A 104 -0.33 -43.73 14.33
N ASP A 105 -1.00 -44.17 13.27
CA ASP A 105 -2.18 -45.04 13.36
C ASP A 105 -1.80 -46.49 13.69
N ASN A 106 -0.61 -46.93 13.23
CA ASN A 106 -0.11 -48.29 13.45
C ASN A 106 1.25 -48.27 14.17
N PRO A 107 1.28 -48.20 15.52
CA PRO A 107 2.51 -47.98 16.28
C PRO A 107 3.48 -49.17 16.26
N ASN A 108 3.04 -50.36 15.84
CA ASN A 108 3.89 -51.56 15.68
C ASN A 108 4.49 -51.69 14.27
N LEU A 109 4.33 -50.67 13.42
CA LEU A 109 4.88 -50.67 12.06
C LEU A 109 6.42 -50.72 12.13
N ASP A 110 7.04 -51.61 11.35
CA ASP A 110 8.49 -51.80 11.36
C ASP A 110 9.22 -50.50 11.03
N GLU A 111 10.23 -50.18 11.83
CA GLU A 111 10.96 -48.91 11.69
C GLU A 111 11.78 -48.89 10.39
N ASN A 112 12.23 -50.05 9.92
CA ASN A 112 12.90 -50.18 8.62
C ASN A 112 11.94 -49.91 7.45
N GLU A 113 10.68 -50.36 7.52
CA GLU A 113 9.68 -50.08 6.47
C GLU A 113 9.39 -48.58 6.35
N VAL A 114 9.34 -47.87 7.48
CA VAL A 114 9.16 -46.40 7.50
C VAL A 114 10.37 -45.68 6.92
N GLU A 115 11.58 -46.11 7.27
CA GLU A 115 12.82 -45.48 6.80
C GLU A 115 13.00 -45.65 5.28
N VAL A 116 12.67 -46.82 4.74
CA VAL A 116 12.59 -47.05 3.30
C VAL A 116 11.58 -46.09 2.67
N LEU A 117 10.36 -46.03 3.19
CA LEU A 117 9.29 -45.15 2.67
C LEU A 117 9.66 -43.67 2.69
N GLU A 118 10.37 -43.19 3.72
CA GLU A 118 10.88 -41.81 3.76
C GLU A 118 11.96 -41.56 2.70
N HIS A 119 12.85 -42.54 2.46
CA HIS A 119 13.89 -42.43 1.46
C HIS A 119 13.32 -42.45 0.03
N ILE A 120 12.24 -43.21 -0.22
CA ILE A 120 11.54 -43.20 -1.50
C ILE A 120 10.44 -42.11 -1.58
N SER A 121 10.15 -41.35 -0.51
CA SER A 121 9.10 -40.30 -0.52
C SER A 121 9.30 -39.29 -1.64
N ASP A 122 10.54 -38.84 -1.87
CA ASP A 122 10.83 -37.83 -2.88
C ASP A 122 10.72 -38.40 -4.31
N ALA A 123 10.98 -39.71 -4.49
CA ALA A 123 10.74 -40.43 -5.74
C ALA A 123 9.25 -40.73 -5.96
N LEU A 124 8.51 -41.06 -4.91
CA LEU A 124 7.05 -41.26 -4.91
C LEU A 124 6.31 -39.97 -5.31
N LEU A 125 6.89 -38.80 -5.05
CA LEU A 125 6.35 -37.52 -5.52
C LEU A 125 6.34 -37.40 -7.05
N LEU A 126 7.25 -38.10 -7.72
CA LEU A 126 7.41 -38.11 -9.18
C LEU A 126 6.79 -39.34 -9.85
N LEU A 127 6.53 -40.41 -9.09
CA LEU A 127 5.94 -41.65 -9.59
C LEU A 127 4.41 -41.59 -9.54
N HIS A 128 3.76 -42.12 -10.58
CA HIS A 128 2.31 -42.20 -10.67
C HIS A 128 1.71 -43.31 -9.80
N GLU A 129 2.51 -44.28 -9.36
CA GLU A 129 2.05 -45.42 -8.58
C GLU A 129 2.39 -45.30 -7.09
N ILE A 130 1.34 -45.19 -6.28
CA ILE A 130 1.42 -45.11 -4.81
C ILE A 130 0.95 -46.46 -4.24
N PRO A 131 1.65 -47.05 -3.26
CA PRO A 131 1.22 -48.30 -2.65
C PRO A 131 -0.15 -48.17 -1.97
N LEU A 132 -0.98 -49.20 -2.11
CA LEU A 132 -2.39 -49.20 -1.69
C LEU A 132 -2.60 -48.90 -0.19
N THR A 133 -1.66 -49.33 0.65
CA THR A 133 -1.65 -49.07 2.10
C THR A 133 -1.39 -47.60 2.44
N LEU A 134 -0.50 -46.94 1.69
CA LEU A 134 -0.16 -45.52 1.88
C LEU A 134 -1.22 -44.57 1.29
N GLN A 135 -1.92 -45.03 0.25
CA GLN A 135 -2.91 -44.24 -0.47
C GLN A 135 -4.01 -43.67 0.44
N LYS A 136 -4.48 -44.43 1.44
CA LYS A 136 -5.47 -43.97 2.43
C LYS A 136 -4.97 -42.74 3.20
N TYR A 137 -3.73 -42.77 3.69
CA TYR A 137 -3.15 -41.68 4.49
C TYR A 137 -2.79 -40.47 3.64
N ILE A 138 -2.33 -40.69 2.41
CA ILE A 138 -2.10 -39.63 1.44
C ILE A 138 -3.41 -38.93 1.08
N TYR A 139 -4.50 -39.67 0.85
CA TYR A 139 -5.82 -39.09 0.60
C TYR A 139 -6.25 -38.15 1.73
N ILE A 140 -6.05 -38.55 3.00
CA ILE A 140 -6.35 -37.70 4.17
C ILE A 140 -5.50 -36.43 4.14
N ALA A 141 -4.17 -36.55 3.95
CA ALA A 141 -3.26 -35.40 3.91
C ALA A 141 -3.58 -34.42 2.75
N VAL A 142 -3.89 -34.95 1.57
CA VAL A 142 -4.30 -34.14 0.40
C VAL A 142 -5.65 -33.48 0.65
N ARG A 143 -6.60 -34.17 1.28
CA ARG A 143 -7.89 -33.58 1.64
C ARG A 143 -7.74 -32.39 2.58
N GLU A 144 -6.87 -32.48 3.58
CA GLU A 144 -6.54 -31.34 4.46
C GLU A 144 -5.93 -30.18 3.67
N LEU A 145 -5.03 -30.48 2.72
CA LEU A 145 -4.41 -29.48 1.86
C LEU A 145 -5.44 -28.74 0.99
N ILE A 146 -6.38 -29.47 0.38
CA ILE A 146 -7.45 -28.90 -0.46
C ILE A 146 -8.38 -28.01 0.38
N ILE A 147 -8.75 -28.45 1.59
CA ILE A 147 -9.56 -27.65 2.50
C ILE A 147 -8.84 -26.34 2.84
N HIS A 148 -7.56 -26.42 3.21
CA HIS A 148 -6.77 -25.23 3.53
C HIS A 148 -6.60 -24.28 2.34
N HIS A 149 -6.32 -24.80 1.14
CA HIS A 149 -6.26 -24.01 -0.09
C HIS A 149 -7.59 -23.28 -0.35
N ARG A 150 -8.72 -23.95 -0.14
CA ARG A 150 -10.05 -23.35 -0.33
C ARG A 150 -10.28 -22.18 0.63
N GLU A 151 -9.86 -22.30 1.89
CA GLU A 151 -9.96 -21.20 2.85
C GLU A 151 -9.07 -20.01 2.46
N ILE A 152 -7.83 -20.27 2.01
CA ILE A 152 -6.92 -19.21 1.52
C ILE A 152 -7.51 -18.51 0.29
N PHE A 153 -8.06 -19.29 -0.64
CA PHE A 153 -8.70 -18.75 -1.84
C PHE A 153 -9.91 -17.88 -1.48
N LYS A 154 -10.73 -18.32 -0.52
CA LYS A 154 -11.86 -17.53 -0.01
C LYS A 154 -11.40 -16.21 0.60
N LEU A 155 -10.39 -16.25 1.48
CA LEU A 155 -9.80 -15.06 2.07
C LEU A 155 -9.26 -14.10 1.00
N SER A 156 -8.55 -14.63 -0.01
CA SER A 156 -8.01 -13.83 -1.10
C SER A 156 -9.13 -13.15 -1.90
N LYS A 157 -10.24 -13.84 -2.12
CA LYS A 157 -11.41 -13.29 -2.80
C LYS A 157 -12.07 -12.19 -1.98
N ASP A 158 -12.24 -12.39 -0.68
CA ASP A 158 -12.81 -11.38 0.22
C ASP A 158 -11.95 -10.11 0.26
N VAL A 159 -10.62 -10.26 0.26
CA VAL A 159 -9.67 -9.13 0.19
C VAL A 159 -9.74 -8.41 -1.15
N ASP A 160 -9.78 -9.15 -2.25
CA ASP A 160 -9.90 -8.56 -3.59
C ASP A 160 -11.22 -7.81 -3.74
N ASP A 161 -12.35 -8.43 -3.39
CA ASP A 161 -13.67 -7.79 -3.47
C ASP A 161 -13.78 -6.52 -2.61
N THR A 162 -13.11 -6.49 -1.44
CA THR A 162 -13.12 -5.34 -0.53
C THR A 162 -12.19 -4.21 -1.01
N PHE A 163 -10.99 -4.54 -1.47
CA PHE A 163 -9.94 -3.55 -1.73
C PHE A 163 -9.66 -3.28 -3.21
N SER A 164 -10.26 -4.02 -4.15
CA SER A 164 -10.01 -3.89 -5.59
C SER A 164 -10.31 -2.49 -6.11
N LEU A 165 -11.48 -1.93 -5.76
CA LEU A 165 -11.83 -0.55 -6.14
C LEU A 165 -10.86 0.46 -5.51
N LEU A 166 -10.44 0.21 -4.27
CA LEU A 166 -9.52 1.10 -3.55
C LEU A 166 -8.12 1.09 -4.18
N MET A 167 -7.59 -0.09 -4.53
CA MET A 167 -6.32 -0.24 -5.25
C MET A 167 -6.38 0.42 -6.63
N LEU A 168 -7.51 0.28 -7.35
CA LEU A 168 -7.71 0.95 -8.64
C LEU A 168 -7.70 2.48 -8.46
N ALA A 169 -8.44 3.00 -7.48
CA ALA A 169 -8.47 4.43 -7.19
C ALA A 169 -7.08 4.97 -6.83
N GLN A 170 -6.33 4.23 -6.00
CA GLN A 170 -4.96 4.58 -5.63
C GLN A 170 -4.02 4.56 -6.84
N PHE A 171 -4.14 3.57 -7.72
CA PHE A 171 -3.35 3.50 -8.95
C PHE A 171 -3.63 4.69 -9.86
N LEU A 172 -4.90 5.01 -10.11
CA LEU A 172 -5.29 6.16 -10.92
C LEU A 172 -4.85 7.49 -10.29
N PHE A 173 -4.97 7.62 -8.98
CA PHE A 173 -4.51 8.81 -8.25
C PHE A 173 -2.99 8.98 -8.36
N SER A 174 -2.25 7.89 -8.18
CA SER A 174 -0.78 7.88 -8.31
C SER A 174 -0.35 8.18 -9.74
N LEU A 175 -1.02 7.59 -10.73
CA LEU A 175 -0.78 7.86 -12.14
C LEU A 175 -1.04 9.35 -12.46
N GLY A 176 -2.15 9.90 -11.99
CA GLY A 176 -2.47 11.31 -12.15
C GLY A 176 -1.39 12.21 -11.54
N ILE A 177 -0.99 11.94 -10.30
CA ILE A 177 0.08 12.68 -9.62
C ILE A 177 1.37 12.63 -10.44
N VAL A 178 1.79 11.44 -10.86
CA VAL A 178 3.02 11.26 -11.64
C VAL A 178 2.94 12.03 -12.96
N CYS A 179 1.83 11.96 -13.69
CA CYS A 179 1.62 12.72 -14.92
C CYS A 179 1.72 14.24 -14.68
N PHE A 180 1.08 14.77 -13.64
CA PHE A 180 1.17 16.18 -13.28
C PHE A 180 2.59 16.59 -12.86
N GLN A 181 3.27 15.77 -12.06
CA GLN A 181 4.64 16.02 -11.64
C GLN A 181 5.59 16.05 -12.85
N LEU A 182 5.45 15.11 -13.78
CA LEU A 182 6.24 15.06 -15.01
C LEU A 182 5.97 16.28 -15.90
N PHE A 183 4.71 16.71 -16.01
CA PHE A 183 4.34 17.91 -16.75
C PHE A 183 4.95 19.18 -16.13
N GLN A 184 4.84 19.36 -14.81
CA GLN A 184 5.46 20.48 -14.10
C GLN A 184 6.98 20.47 -14.27
N LEU A 185 7.61 19.30 -14.16
CA LEU A 185 9.05 19.15 -14.36
C LEU A 185 9.48 19.54 -15.78
N SER A 186 8.69 19.15 -16.78
CA SER A 186 8.91 19.51 -18.19
C SER A 186 8.83 21.04 -18.41
N ILE A 187 7.86 21.71 -17.79
CA ILE A 187 7.72 23.17 -17.85
C ILE A 187 8.88 23.87 -17.15
N VAL A 188 9.22 23.47 -15.92
CA VAL A 188 10.30 24.09 -15.15
C VAL A 188 11.62 23.95 -15.89
N ARG A 189 11.93 22.77 -16.44
CA ARG A 189 13.13 22.55 -17.24
C ARG A 189 13.15 23.44 -18.48
N ARG A 190 12.03 23.61 -19.17
CA ARG A 190 11.91 24.52 -20.32
C ARG A 190 12.15 25.99 -19.91
N SER A 191 11.54 26.45 -18.82
CA SER A 191 11.74 27.81 -18.30
C SER A 191 13.19 28.06 -17.90
N LEU A 192 13.85 27.07 -17.25
CA LEU A 192 15.24 27.17 -16.84
C LEU A 192 16.20 27.19 -18.04
N ILE A 193 15.93 26.40 -19.09
CA ILE A 193 16.70 26.42 -20.35
C ILE A 193 16.54 27.77 -21.06
N ILE A 194 15.34 28.34 -21.11
CA ILE A 194 15.08 29.65 -21.73
C ILE A 194 15.86 30.75 -20.98
N ILE A 195 15.80 30.78 -19.65
CA ILE A 195 16.56 31.74 -18.83
C ILE A 195 18.07 31.57 -19.04
N PHE A 196 18.55 30.33 -19.17
CA PHE A 196 19.97 30.05 -19.41
C PHE A 196 20.43 30.49 -20.81
N LEU A 197 19.60 30.29 -21.84
CA LEU A 197 19.87 30.76 -23.21
C LEU A 197 19.81 32.29 -23.33
N GLU A 198 18.88 32.95 -22.64
CA GLU A 198 18.80 34.41 -22.56
C GLU A 198 20.04 35.01 -21.88
N LYS A 199 20.57 34.35 -20.84
CA LYS A 199 21.83 34.72 -20.19
C LYS A 199 23.10 34.41 -21.00
N ILE A 200 23.04 33.51 -21.99
CA ILE A 200 24.19 33.21 -22.88
C ILE A 200 24.22 34.13 -24.11
N ASN A 201 23.06 34.66 -24.53
CA ASN A 201 22.94 35.61 -25.64
C ASN A 201 23.12 37.10 -25.24
N LEU A 202 23.53 37.35 -24.00
CA LEU A 202 23.91 38.67 -23.44
C LEU A 202 25.39 38.65 -23.03
#